data_AF-A0AA49JMH1-F1
#
_entry.id   AF-A0AA49JMH1-F1
#
_cell.length_a   1.000
_cell.length_b   1.000
_cell.length_c   1.000
_cell.angle_alpha   90.00
_cell.angle_beta   90.00
_cell.angle_gamma   90.00
#
_symmetry.space_group_name_H-M   'P 1'
#
loop_
_entity.id
_entity.type
_entity.pdbx_description
1 polymer ?
#
loop_
_entity_poly.entity_id
_entity_poly.type
_entity_poly.pdbx_seq_one_letter_code
_entity_poly.pdbx_strand_id
1 'polypeptide(L)'
;MLSIEEYIARRKKEDKLNEFDIDARTQNIKNFVDYVFEYFNNYLNITEAEEKTVLHNEKLEKYRKQFWDYEPEVREWIVRVYSEYGKQMHRHIKNILKENELFYLYDTDSEFRSVSYDCYSKLIKRLPFLKDQTEMLFLFIKDYHRVESQQMFNFGIPTISDEINDWIDETWAKHQVNLLAFAFDWINRFYKNEDLWPSTHRKKSQYSWRKYDYDYKQKSNLFNLDSLYRKMPKKSFIKGRKQEFEILFMYYWIHDMEGEDEYWQEYLKAVLPALKKE
;
A
#
# COMPACT_ATOMS: atom_id res chain seq x y z
N MET A 1 28.42 -25.56 26.54
CA MET A 1 28.39 -26.74 25.66
C MET A 1 29.47 -27.65 26.18
N LEU A 2 29.13 -28.87 26.61
CA LEU A 2 30.16 -29.86 26.94
C LEU A 2 30.86 -30.26 25.64
N SER A 3 32.14 -30.62 25.68
CA SER A 3 32.73 -31.33 24.54
C SER A 3 32.06 -32.71 24.39
N ILE A 4 32.20 -33.34 23.22
CA ILE A 4 31.69 -34.69 23.00
C ILE A 4 32.33 -35.69 23.97
N GLU A 5 33.63 -35.51 24.30
CA GLU A 5 34.31 -36.37 25.28
C GLU A 5 33.74 -36.16 26.68
N GLU A 6 33.48 -34.91 27.08
CA GLU A 6 32.90 -34.59 28.38
C GLU A 6 31.46 -35.11 28.52
N TYR A 7 30.68 -35.04 27.45
CA TYR A 7 29.31 -35.59 27.42
C TYR A 7 29.30 -37.10 27.57
N ILE A 8 30.15 -37.80 26.80
CA ILE A 8 30.27 -39.26 26.88
C ILE A 8 30.76 -39.68 28.27
N ALA A 9 31.75 -38.98 28.84
CA ALA A 9 32.25 -39.25 30.19
C ALA A 9 31.15 -39.10 31.26
N ARG A 10 30.29 -38.10 31.12
CA ARG A 10 29.14 -37.90 32.00
C ARG A 10 28.11 -39.04 31.87
N ARG A 11 27.69 -39.38 30.65
CA ARG A 11 26.68 -40.45 30.41
C ARG A 11 27.19 -41.82 30.86
N LYS A 12 28.48 -42.14 30.64
CA LYS A 12 29.11 -43.37 31.17
C LYS A 12 28.97 -43.49 32.68
N LYS A 13 29.16 -42.38 33.41
CA LYS A 13 29.07 -42.35 34.88
C LYS A 13 27.62 -42.47 35.38
N GLU A 14 26.69 -41.82 34.69
CA GLU A 14 25.25 -41.89 34.99
C GLU A 14 24.70 -43.30 34.76
N ASP A 15 25.06 -43.92 33.64
CA ASP A 15 24.55 -45.23 33.23
C ASP A 15 25.38 -46.40 33.80
N LYS A 16 26.43 -46.09 34.59
CA LYS A 16 27.35 -47.05 35.21
C LYS A 16 27.90 -48.09 34.21
N LEU A 17 28.29 -47.61 33.03
CA LEU A 17 28.69 -48.45 31.92
C LEU A 17 30.14 -48.94 32.11
N ASN A 18 30.35 -50.26 32.06
CA ASN A 18 31.67 -50.88 32.07
C ASN A 18 32.11 -51.23 30.64
N GLU A 19 32.95 -50.40 30.03
CA GLU A 19 33.38 -50.55 28.64
C GLU A 19 34.35 -51.71 28.39
N PHE A 20 34.90 -52.29 29.46
CA PHE A 20 35.83 -53.42 29.40
C PHE A 20 35.15 -54.77 29.61
N ASP A 21 33.82 -54.80 29.73
CA ASP A 21 33.03 -56.03 29.78
C ASP A 21 32.86 -56.61 28.36
N ILE A 22 33.45 -57.80 28.16
CA ILE A 22 33.49 -58.50 26.87
C ILE A 22 32.11 -59.04 26.51
N ASP A 23 31.34 -59.50 27.49
CA ASP A 23 30.01 -60.09 27.28
C ASP A 23 28.98 -58.99 26.94
N ALA A 24 29.21 -57.76 27.42
CA ALA A 24 28.40 -56.59 27.12
C ALA A 24 28.87 -55.78 25.89
N ARG A 25 29.91 -56.22 25.17
CA ARG A 25 30.56 -55.47 24.07
C ARG A 25 29.58 -54.89 23.05
N THR A 26 28.64 -55.70 22.57
CA THR A 26 27.66 -55.28 21.55
C THR A 26 26.72 -54.19 22.09
N GLN A 27 26.32 -54.30 23.35
CA GLN A 27 25.45 -53.32 24.01
C GLN A 27 26.20 -52.02 24.28
N ASN A 28 27.46 -52.10 24.71
CA ASN A 28 28.31 -50.94 24.94
C ASN A 28 28.53 -50.12 23.66
N ILE A 29 28.81 -50.79 22.53
CA ILE A 29 28.95 -50.12 21.22
C ILE A 29 27.66 -49.36 20.88
N LYS A 30 26.50 -50.00 21.05
CA LYS A 30 25.22 -49.35 20.78
C LYS A 30 25.01 -48.12 21.67
N ASN A 31 25.26 -48.23 22.97
CA ASN A 31 25.12 -47.13 23.92
C ASN A 31 26.04 -45.94 23.55
N PHE A 32 27.29 -46.19 23.13
CA PHE A 32 28.19 -45.13 22.70
C PHE A 32 27.72 -44.43 21.43
N VAL A 33 27.21 -45.18 20.45
CA VAL A 33 26.60 -44.62 19.24
C VAL A 33 25.39 -43.76 19.61
N ASP A 34 24.52 -44.24 20.51
CA ASP A 34 23.35 -43.49 20.98
C ASP A 34 23.77 -42.19 21.70
N TYR A 35 24.81 -42.21 22.54
CA TYR A 35 25.33 -40.98 23.17
C TYR A 35 25.86 -39.96 22.16
N VAL A 36 26.52 -40.41 21.10
CA VAL A 36 26.99 -39.53 20.03
C VAL A 36 25.80 -38.91 19.29
N PHE A 37 24.79 -39.70 18.93
CA PHE A 37 23.57 -39.18 18.31
C PHE A 37 22.83 -38.20 19.21
N GLU A 38 22.64 -38.52 20.49
CA GLU A 38 22.04 -37.60 21.47
C GLU A 38 22.83 -36.30 21.58
N TYR A 39 24.15 -36.37 21.64
CA TYR A 39 25.01 -35.19 21.73
C TYR A 39 24.79 -34.28 20.52
N PHE A 40 24.86 -34.82 19.30
CA PHE A 40 24.67 -34.01 18.09
C PHE A 40 23.24 -33.50 17.95
N ASN A 41 22.22 -34.29 18.30
CA ASN A 41 20.82 -33.84 18.24
C ASN A 41 20.51 -32.74 19.29
N ASN A 42 21.06 -32.86 20.49
CA ASN A 42 20.79 -31.90 21.57
C ASN A 42 21.64 -30.62 21.48
N TYR A 43 22.87 -30.72 20.97
CA TYR A 43 23.80 -29.59 20.93
C TYR A 43 23.92 -28.96 19.53
N LEU A 44 23.69 -29.70 18.46
CA LEU A 44 23.71 -29.21 17.07
C LEU A 44 22.34 -29.38 16.43
N ASN A 45 21.32 -28.83 17.09
CA ASN A 45 19.94 -28.87 16.63
C ASN A 45 19.74 -28.00 15.38
N ILE A 46 20.03 -28.59 14.21
CA ILE A 46 19.80 -27.99 12.89
C ILE A 46 18.32 -27.71 12.63
N THR A 47 17.41 -28.40 13.32
CA THR A 47 15.96 -28.23 13.17
C THR A 47 15.51 -26.82 13.55
N GLU A 48 16.08 -26.18 14.58
CA GLU A 48 15.75 -24.78 14.90
C GLU A 48 16.25 -23.80 13.82
N ALA A 49 17.39 -24.07 13.20
CA ALA A 49 17.93 -23.23 12.11
C ALA A 49 17.14 -23.43 10.81
N GLU A 50 16.74 -24.66 10.51
CA GLU A 50 15.85 -25.01 9.41
C GLU A 50 14.46 -24.42 9.62
N GLU A 51 13.87 -24.53 10.81
CA GLU A 51 12.58 -23.90 11.17
C GLU A 51 12.64 -22.37 11.06
N LYS A 52 13.72 -21.73 11.53
CA LYS A 52 13.93 -20.28 11.34
C LYS A 52 13.99 -19.91 9.86
N THR A 53 14.62 -20.76 9.05
CA THR A 53 14.72 -20.55 7.59
C THR A 53 13.37 -20.75 6.90
N VAL A 54 12.61 -21.78 7.28
CA VAL A 54 11.24 -22.03 6.79
C VAL A 54 10.31 -20.89 7.17
N LEU A 55 10.30 -20.47 8.44
CA LEU A 55 9.49 -19.34 8.92
C LEU A 55 9.86 -18.02 8.23
N HIS A 56 11.15 -17.81 7.93
CA HIS A 56 11.61 -16.66 7.17
C HIS A 56 11.10 -16.71 5.72
N ASN A 57 11.22 -17.86 5.04
CA ASN A 57 10.72 -18.06 3.69
C ASN A 57 9.19 -17.89 3.61
N GLU A 58 8.44 -18.44 4.57
CA GLU A 58 6.99 -18.24 4.64
C GLU A 58 6.61 -16.76 4.80
N LYS A 59 7.35 -16.01 5.62
CA LYS A 59 7.13 -14.56 5.77
C LYS A 59 7.42 -13.81 4.49
N LEU A 60 8.48 -14.15 3.77
CA LEU A 60 8.81 -13.57 2.47
C LEU A 60 7.73 -13.87 1.43
N GLU A 61 7.23 -15.10 1.36
CA GLU A 61 6.16 -15.48 0.44
C GLU A 61 4.83 -14.78 0.78
N LYS A 62 4.49 -14.68 2.07
CA LYS A 62 3.32 -13.88 2.50
C LYS A 62 3.46 -12.42 2.12
N TYR A 63 4.68 -11.87 2.19
CA TYR A 63 4.95 -10.49 1.80
C TYR A 63 4.88 -10.31 0.28
N ARG A 64 5.50 -11.21 -0.48
CA ARG A 64 5.47 -11.26 -1.96
C ARG A 64 4.04 -11.28 -2.50
N LYS A 65 3.13 -12.06 -1.89
CA LYS A 65 1.72 -12.14 -2.29
C LYS A 65 0.97 -10.81 -2.21
N GLN A 66 1.42 -9.84 -1.40
CA GLN A 66 0.81 -8.51 -1.32
C GLN A 66 1.03 -7.68 -2.59
N PHE A 67 1.97 -8.09 -3.45
CA PHE A 67 2.35 -7.39 -4.67
C PHE A 67 2.07 -8.25 -5.91
N TRP A 68 1.03 -9.09 -5.86
CA TRP A 68 0.70 -10.00 -6.97
C TRP A 68 0.39 -9.24 -8.27
N ASP A 69 -0.32 -8.12 -8.16
CA ASP A 69 -0.73 -7.29 -9.31
C ASP A 69 0.37 -6.36 -9.83
N TYR A 70 1.53 -6.34 -9.17
CA TYR A 70 2.68 -5.53 -9.56
C TYR A 70 3.55 -6.27 -10.60
N GLU A 71 4.30 -5.49 -11.37
CA GLU A 71 5.28 -6.01 -12.32
C GLU A 71 6.31 -6.90 -11.59
N PRO A 72 6.71 -8.05 -12.18
CA PRO A 72 7.57 -9.00 -11.51
C PRO A 72 8.87 -8.39 -11.00
N GLU A 73 9.51 -7.52 -11.77
CA GLU A 73 10.77 -6.85 -11.39
C GLU A 73 10.58 -5.96 -10.16
N VAL A 74 9.48 -5.19 -10.13
CA VAL A 74 9.12 -4.31 -9.02
C VAL A 74 8.82 -5.14 -7.76
N ARG A 75 8.05 -6.21 -7.90
CA ARG A 75 7.76 -7.15 -6.81
C ARG A 75 9.03 -7.78 -6.24
N GLU A 76 9.90 -8.32 -7.08
CA GLU A 76 11.17 -8.92 -6.64
C GLU A 76 12.05 -7.90 -5.91
N TRP A 77 12.09 -6.67 -6.39
CA TRP A 77 12.84 -5.60 -5.72
C TRP A 77 12.32 -5.32 -4.31
N ILE A 78 11.00 -5.14 -4.13
CA ILE A 78 10.44 -4.88 -2.79
C ILE A 78 10.69 -6.05 -1.84
N VAL A 79 10.52 -7.29 -2.33
CA VAL A 79 10.75 -8.50 -1.53
C VAL A 79 12.21 -8.62 -1.14
N ARG A 80 13.14 -8.36 -2.07
CA ARG A 80 14.58 -8.34 -1.81
C ARG A 80 14.94 -7.30 -0.76
N VAL A 81 14.44 -6.06 -0.87
CA VAL A 81 14.71 -5.01 0.12
C VAL A 81 14.19 -5.40 1.51
N TYR A 82 13.02 -6.04 1.58
CA TYR A 82 12.51 -6.53 2.86
C TYR A 82 13.35 -7.70 3.41
N SER A 83 13.79 -8.62 2.57
CA SER A 83 14.68 -9.73 2.96
C SER A 83 16.02 -9.24 3.50
N GLU A 84 16.68 -8.34 2.77
CA GLU A 84 18.03 -7.86 3.10
C GLU A 84 18.06 -6.87 4.27
N TYR A 85 17.08 -5.96 4.34
CA TYR A 85 17.11 -4.84 5.30
C TYR A 85 16.00 -4.90 6.36
N GLY A 86 15.07 -5.85 6.26
CA GLY A 86 13.90 -5.93 7.13
C GLY A 86 12.94 -4.75 6.97
N LYS A 87 13.04 -3.98 5.87
CA LYS A 87 12.28 -2.73 5.66
C LYS A 87 11.13 -2.94 4.68
N GLN A 88 9.95 -2.51 5.10
CA GLN A 88 8.74 -2.53 4.29
C GLN A 88 8.64 -1.26 3.44
N MET A 89 9.43 -1.20 2.37
CA MET A 89 9.56 -0.01 1.50
C MET A 89 8.24 0.55 1.02
N HIS A 90 7.32 -0.32 0.59
CA HIS A 90 6.00 0.07 0.12
C HIS A 90 5.25 0.98 1.10
N ARG A 91 5.37 0.77 2.43
CA ARG A 91 4.71 1.62 3.44
C ARG A 91 5.30 3.01 3.49
N HIS A 92 6.63 3.11 3.46
CA HIS A 92 7.31 4.39 3.49
C HIS A 92 7.00 5.22 2.25
N ILE A 93 7.03 4.58 1.08
CA ILE A 93 6.71 5.23 -0.20
C ILE A 93 5.24 5.63 -0.22
N LYS A 94 4.31 4.73 0.11
CA LYS A 94 2.86 5.01 0.16
C LYS A 94 2.54 6.21 1.05
N ASN A 95 3.18 6.33 2.21
CA ASN A 95 2.96 7.47 3.10
C ASN A 95 3.40 8.80 2.47
N ILE A 96 4.50 8.81 1.71
CA ILE A 96 4.95 10.01 1.00
C ILE A 96 4.01 10.34 -0.16
N LEU A 97 3.60 9.33 -0.93
CA LEU A 97 2.68 9.52 -2.07
C LEU A 97 1.31 10.04 -1.63
N LYS A 98 0.83 9.62 -0.46
CA LYS A 98 -0.37 10.16 0.19
C LYS A 98 -0.29 11.64 0.54
N GLU A 99 0.87 12.28 0.53
CA GLU A 99 0.94 13.74 0.70
C GLU A 99 0.66 14.48 -0.61
N ASN A 100 0.82 13.81 -1.75
CA ASN A 100 0.60 14.40 -3.06
C ASN A 100 -0.89 14.32 -3.44
N GLU A 101 -1.54 15.48 -3.48
CA GLU A 101 -2.98 15.62 -3.78
C GLU A 101 -3.32 15.27 -5.22
N LEU A 102 -2.37 15.38 -6.16
CA LEU A 102 -2.62 15.25 -7.60
C LEU A 102 -2.06 13.95 -8.19
N PHE A 103 -1.55 13.05 -7.34
CA PHE A 103 -0.83 11.85 -7.78
C PHE A 103 -1.62 10.98 -8.77
N TYR A 104 -2.92 10.80 -8.54
CA TYR A 104 -3.78 10.00 -9.41
C TYR A 104 -4.02 10.63 -10.80
N LEU A 105 -3.70 11.91 -10.99
CA LEU A 105 -3.83 12.61 -12.29
C LEU A 105 -2.55 12.55 -13.15
N TYR A 106 -1.50 11.87 -12.71
CA TYR A 106 -0.27 11.72 -13.47
C TYR A 106 -0.40 10.70 -14.58
N ASP A 107 0.14 11.04 -15.74
CA ASP A 107 0.14 10.18 -16.95
C ASP A 107 1.49 10.18 -17.68
N THR A 108 2.44 11.02 -17.27
CA THR A 108 3.75 11.12 -17.94
C THR A 108 4.89 10.62 -17.05
N ASP A 109 5.90 10.03 -17.69
CA ASP A 109 7.12 9.61 -17.00
C ASP A 109 7.81 10.77 -16.26
N SER A 110 7.76 11.99 -16.80
CA SER A 110 8.34 13.17 -16.16
C SER A 110 7.71 13.46 -14.78
N GLU A 111 6.39 13.34 -14.66
CA GLU A 111 5.68 13.53 -13.38
C GLU A 111 6.08 12.45 -12.36
N PHE A 112 6.10 11.19 -12.79
CA PHE A 112 6.52 10.08 -11.94
C PHE A 112 8.00 10.19 -11.53
N ARG A 113 8.87 10.67 -12.42
CA ARG A 113 10.28 10.94 -12.11
C ARG A 113 10.40 12.03 -11.06
N SER A 114 9.69 13.15 -11.23
CA SER A 114 9.68 14.23 -10.24
C SER A 114 9.32 13.72 -8.84
N VAL A 115 8.23 12.94 -8.73
CA VAL A 115 7.81 12.37 -7.46
C VAL A 115 8.80 11.33 -6.91
N SER A 116 9.44 10.56 -7.79
CA SER A 116 10.51 9.63 -7.39
C SER A 116 11.68 10.37 -6.75
N TYR A 117 12.07 11.53 -7.27
CA TYR A 117 13.15 12.35 -6.70
C TYR A 117 12.75 12.95 -5.35
N ASP A 118 11.53 13.47 -5.24
CA ASP A 118 11.00 13.98 -3.97
C ASP A 118 10.97 12.87 -2.92
N CYS A 119 10.49 11.68 -3.29
CA CYS A 119 10.46 10.49 -2.43
C CYS A 119 11.88 10.08 -2.01
N TYR A 120 12.80 9.99 -2.96
CA TYR A 120 14.21 9.67 -2.71
C TYR A 120 14.84 10.66 -1.72
N SER A 121 14.62 11.96 -1.91
CA SER A 121 15.18 13.01 -1.04
C SER A 121 14.73 12.87 0.42
N LYS A 122 13.48 12.43 0.65
CA LYS A 122 12.90 12.18 1.97
C LYS A 122 13.42 10.88 2.59
N LEU A 123 13.71 9.86 1.77
CA LEU A 123 14.07 8.51 2.25
C LEU A 123 15.57 8.27 2.40
N ILE A 124 16.42 8.85 1.55
CA ILE A 124 17.86 8.51 1.44
C ILE A 124 18.62 8.66 2.76
N LYS A 125 18.26 9.66 3.59
CA LYS A 125 18.90 9.87 4.91
C LYS A 125 18.65 8.71 5.87
N ARG A 126 17.50 8.06 5.79
CA ARG A 126 17.09 6.94 6.67
C ARG A 126 17.36 5.58 6.03
N LEU A 127 17.44 5.53 4.70
CA LEU A 127 17.57 4.31 3.90
C LEU A 127 18.71 4.50 2.87
N PRO A 128 19.98 4.49 3.30
CA PRO A 128 21.13 4.77 2.42
C PRO A 128 21.28 3.80 1.25
N PHE A 129 20.77 2.58 1.38
CA PHE A 129 20.80 1.55 0.33
C PHE A 129 20.02 1.95 -0.95
N LEU A 130 19.21 3.02 -0.88
CA LEU A 130 18.50 3.53 -2.06
C LEU A 130 19.39 4.28 -3.05
N LYS A 131 20.64 4.61 -2.69
CA LYS A 131 21.53 5.47 -3.49
C LYS A 131 21.66 5.02 -4.95
N ASP A 132 21.65 3.71 -5.18
CA ASP A 132 21.80 3.10 -6.50
C ASP A 132 20.52 2.36 -6.96
N GLN A 133 19.37 2.69 -6.35
CA GLN A 133 18.07 2.04 -6.60
C GLN A 133 16.98 3.06 -6.99
N THR A 134 17.38 4.24 -7.48
CA THR A 134 16.47 5.31 -7.89
C THR A 134 15.56 4.89 -9.05
N GLU A 135 16.06 4.08 -9.98
CA GLU A 135 15.25 3.52 -11.07
C GLU A 135 14.15 2.60 -10.54
N MET A 136 14.49 1.69 -9.62
CA MET A 136 13.50 0.81 -9.01
C MET A 136 12.46 1.56 -8.18
N LEU A 137 12.86 2.66 -7.53
CA LEU A 137 11.93 3.54 -6.83
C LEU A 137 10.95 4.21 -7.80
N PHE A 138 11.45 4.70 -8.95
CA PHE A 138 10.61 5.25 -10.00
C PHE A 138 9.63 4.21 -10.54
N LEU A 139 10.11 3.02 -10.92
CA LEU A 139 9.27 1.93 -11.44
C LEU A 139 8.21 1.53 -10.42
N PHE A 140 8.58 1.42 -9.14
CA PHE A 140 7.62 1.14 -8.07
C PHE A 140 6.53 2.20 -7.96
N ILE A 141 6.88 3.50 -8.00
CA ILE A 141 5.90 4.58 -7.88
C ILE A 141 4.93 4.57 -9.06
N LYS A 142 5.43 4.37 -10.28
CA LYS A 142 4.62 4.26 -11.49
C LYS A 142 3.69 3.05 -11.44
N ASP A 143 4.20 1.91 -11.01
CA ASP A 143 3.42 0.68 -10.92
C ASP A 143 2.40 0.71 -9.77
N TYR A 144 2.77 1.35 -8.65
CA TYR A 144 1.86 1.65 -7.54
C TYR A 144 0.67 2.51 -8.01
N HIS A 145 0.93 3.55 -8.81
CA HIS A 145 -0.14 4.36 -9.42
C HIS A 145 -1.08 3.52 -10.26
N ARG A 146 -0.55 2.65 -11.14
CA ARG A 146 -1.34 1.75 -11.98
C ARG A 146 -2.20 0.80 -11.13
N VAL A 147 -1.59 0.08 -10.18
CA VAL A 147 -2.29 -0.93 -9.37
C VAL A 147 -3.40 -0.30 -8.54
N GLU A 148 -3.12 0.80 -7.84
CA GLU A 148 -4.13 1.43 -6.98
C GLU A 148 -5.23 2.09 -7.83
N SER A 149 -4.89 2.64 -9.00
CA SER A 149 -5.89 3.14 -9.95
C SER A 149 -6.80 2.01 -10.48
N GLN A 150 -6.26 0.82 -10.76
CA GLN A 150 -7.06 -0.31 -11.23
C GLN A 150 -7.96 -0.88 -10.13
N GLN A 151 -7.44 -1.01 -8.89
CA GLN A 151 -8.24 -1.52 -7.78
C GLN A 151 -9.50 -0.70 -7.51
N MET A 152 -9.45 0.62 -7.74
CA MET A 152 -10.61 1.49 -7.57
C MET A 152 -11.73 1.21 -8.58
N PHE A 153 -11.42 0.73 -9.79
CA PHE A 153 -12.45 0.30 -10.75
C PHE A 153 -13.17 -0.99 -10.32
N ASN A 154 -12.53 -1.84 -9.51
CA ASN A 154 -13.13 -3.11 -9.07
C ASN A 154 -14.32 -2.91 -8.12
N PHE A 155 -14.47 -1.72 -7.53
CA PHE A 155 -15.63 -1.39 -6.69
C PHE A 155 -16.86 -0.97 -7.51
N GLY A 156 -16.75 -0.96 -8.85
CA GLY A 156 -17.79 -0.58 -9.78
C GLY A 156 -17.65 0.88 -10.23
N ILE A 157 -17.89 1.11 -11.52
CA ILE A 157 -17.96 2.46 -12.09
C ILE A 157 -19.37 2.99 -11.85
N PRO A 158 -19.53 4.15 -11.20
CA PRO A 158 -20.85 4.74 -11.06
C PRO A 158 -21.36 5.23 -12.41
N THR A 159 -22.54 4.78 -12.80
CA THR A 159 -23.22 5.31 -13.99
C THR A 159 -23.83 6.66 -13.66
N ILE A 160 -23.19 7.75 -14.06
CA ILE A 160 -23.68 9.12 -13.78
C ILE A 160 -24.45 9.67 -14.99
N SER A 161 -23.79 9.75 -16.14
CA SER A 161 -24.38 10.14 -17.43
C SER A 161 -23.46 9.68 -18.54
N ASP A 162 -23.99 9.47 -19.75
CA ASP A 162 -23.19 8.98 -20.89
C ASP A 162 -21.96 9.85 -21.14
N GLU A 163 -22.11 11.18 -21.11
CA GLU A 163 -20.99 12.12 -21.32
C GLU A 163 -19.87 11.97 -20.27
N ILE A 164 -20.23 11.81 -19.00
CA ILE A 164 -19.23 11.67 -17.92
C ILE A 164 -18.58 10.28 -17.99
N ASN A 165 -19.36 9.25 -18.31
CA ASN A 165 -18.86 7.89 -18.45
C ASN A 165 -17.87 7.82 -19.63
N ASP A 166 -18.22 8.39 -20.78
CA ASP A 166 -17.36 8.47 -21.96
C ASP A 166 -16.06 9.21 -21.62
N TRP A 167 -16.14 10.34 -20.89
CA TRP A 167 -14.96 11.07 -20.45
C TRP A 167 -14.05 10.23 -19.55
N ILE A 168 -14.60 9.48 -18.60
CA ILE A 168 -13.85 8.59 -17.71
C ILE A 168 -13.17 7.48 -18.53
N ASP A 169 -13.92 6.80 -19.38
CA ASP A 169 -13.45 5.67 -20.17
C ASP A 169 -12.38 6.09 -21.18
N GLU A 170 -12.58 7.22 -21.87
CA GLU A 170 -11.57 7.77 -22.78
C GLU A 170 -10.30 8.21 -22.06
N THR A 171 -10.43 8.82 -20.88
CA THR A 171 -9.29 9.26 -20.08
C THR A 171 -8.47 8.05 -19.64
N TRP A 172 -9.13 7.00 -19.19
CA TRP A 172 -8.46 5.74 -18.86
C TRP A 172 -7.79 5.12 -20.08
N ALA A 173 -8.51 4.97 -21.19
CA ALA A 173 -8.00 4.34 -22.40
C ALA A 173 -6.78 5.05 -22.98
N LYS A 174 -6.78 6.39 -22.98
CA LYS A 174 -5.71 7.20 -23.60
C LYS A 174 -4.56 7.50 -22.65
N HIS A 175 -4.85 7.75 -21.36
CA HIS A 175 -3.87 8.28 -20.41
C HIS A 175 -3.57 7.34 -19.24
N GLN A 176 -4.31 6.23 -19.09
CA GLN A 176 -4.22 5.34 -17.92
C GLN A 176 -4.43 6.10 -16.59
N VAL A 177 -5.22 7.16 -16.64
CA VAL A 177 -5.59 7.98 -15.48
C VAL A 177 -6.98 7.58 -15.02
N ASN A 178 -7.10 7.17 -13.75
CA ASN A 178 -8.39 6.90 -13.14
C ASN A 178 -8.92 8.15 -12.42
N LEU A 179 -9.86 8.85 -13.06
CA LEU A 179 -10.51 10.04 -12.53
C LEU A 179 -11.37 9.75 -11.28
N LEU A 180 -11.92 8.55 -11.18
CA LEU A 180 -12.69 8.11 -10.03
C LEU A 180 -11.79 7.86 -8.82
N ALA A 181 -10.62 7.23 -9.01
CA ALA A 181 -9.62 7.07 -7.96
C ALA A 181 -9.16 8.43 -7.41
N PHE A 182 -8.93 9.40 -8.31
CA PHE A 182 -8.61 10.76 -7.93
C PHE A 182 -9.75 11.43 -7.13
N ALA A 183 -10.98 11.35 -7.62
CA ALA A 183 -12.14 11.96 -6.96
C ALA A 183 -12.39 11.38 -5.56
N PHE A 184 -12.30 10.06 -5.42
CA PHE A 184 -12.40 9.38 -4.13
C PHE A 184 -11.28 9.82 -3.16
N ASP A 185 -10.01 9.85 -3.61
CA ASP A 185 -8.90 10.27 -2.77
C ASP A 185 -9.05 11.74 -2.32
N TRP A 186 -9.45 12.63 -3.24
CA TRP A 186 -9.70 14.02 -2.91
C TRP A 186 -10.82 14.17 -1.86
N ILE A 187 -11.96 13.52 -2.06
CA ILE A 187 -13.09 13.63 -1.13
C ILE A 187 -12.74 13.07 0.25
N ASN A 188 -12.03 11.94 0.31
CA ASN A 188 -11.55 11.39 1.58
C ASN A 188 -10.62 12.34 2.33
N ARG A 189 -9.71 13.03 1.62
CA ARG A 189 -8.83 14.05 2.21
C ARG A 189 -9.61 15.28 2.64
N PHE A 190 -10.50 15.76 1.77
CA PHE A 190 -11.33 16.93 2.02
C PHE A 190 -12.22 16.71 3.26
N TYR A 191 -12.88 15.56 3.38
CA TYR A 191 -13.70 15.22 4.54
C TYR A 191 -12.88 15.19 5.84
N LYS A 192 -11.67 14.61 5.82
CA LYS A 192 -10.81 14.48 7.01
C LYS A 192 -10.14 15.78 7.44
N ASN A 193 -10.13 16.80 6.58
CA ASN A 193 -9.42 18.05 6.82
C ASN A 193 -10.37 19.25 6.74
N GLU A 194 -10.97 19.62 7.88
CA GLU A 194 -11.89 20.76 8.01
C GLU A 194 -11.26 22.09 7.58
N ASP A 195 -9.93 22.22 7.61
CA ASP A 195 -9.25 23.45 7.18
C ASP A 195 -9.37 23.72 5.68
N LEU A 196 -9.62 22.67 4.88
CA LEU A 196 -9.87 22.81 3.44
C LEU A 196 -11.26 23.36 3.13
N TRP A 197 -12.19 23.33 4.10
CA TRP A 197 -13.57 23.73 3.87
C TRP A 197 -13.67 25.26 3.81
N PRO A 198 -14.20 25.86 2.74
CA PRO A 198 -14.43 27.30 2.72
C PRO A 198 -15.35 27.70 3.87
N SER A 199 -15.09 28.84 4.52
CA SER A 199 -15.87 29.30 5.67
C SER A 199 -17.37 29.41 5.39
N THR A 200 -17.73 29.76 4.15
CA THR A 200 -19.12 29.87 3.67
C THR A 200 -19.83 28.52 3.57
N HIS A 201 -19.10 27.40 3.63
CA HIS A 201 -19.63 26.04 3.55
C HIS A 201 -19.50 25.29 4.88
N ARG A 202 -19.14 25.96 5.97
CA ARG A 202 -19.07 25.32 7.30
C ARG A 202 -20.38 25.60 8.05
N LYS A 203 -21.17 24.55 8.31
CA LYS A 203 -22.33 24.63 9.21
C LYS A 203 -21.94 24.04 10.56
N LYS A 204 -22.50 24.57 11.66
CA LYS A 204 -22.20 24.04 12.99
C LYS A 204 -22.69 22.59 13.06
N SER A 205 -21.81 21.68 13.47
CA SER A 205 -22.20 20.27 13.56
C SER A 205 -23.23 20.06 14.66
N GLN A 206 -24.14 19.13 14.43
CA GLN A 206 -25.05 18.64 15.47
C GLN A 206 -24.36 17.64 16.41
N TYR A 207 -23.24 17.06 15.97
CA TYR A 207 -22.49 16.07 16.73
C TYR A 207 -21.45 16.72 17.64
N SER A 208 -21.17 16.09 18.79
CA SER A 208 -20.18 16.59 19.75
C SER A 208 -18.73 16.26 19.37
N TRP A 209 -18.52 15.26 18.51
CA TRP A 209 -17.20 14.79 18.08
C TRP A 209 -16.64 15.55 16.87
N ARG A 210 -17.44 16.41 16.24
CA ARG A 210 -17.05 17.24 15.10
C ARG A 210 -17.48 18.68 15.31
N LYS A 211 -16.66 19.65 14.91
CA LYS A 211 -16.99 21.07 15.15
C LYS A 211 -17.93 21.61 14.08
N TYR A 212 -17.69 21.25 12.84
CA TYR A 212 -18.46 21.67 11.69
C TYR A 212 -18.87 20.48 10.84
N ASP A 213 -20.00 20.60 10.17
CA ASP A 213 -20.33 19.77 9.02
C ASP A 213 -20.13 20.60 7.75
N TYR A 214 -19.90 19.93 6.63
CA TYR A 214 -19.76 20.59 5.34
C TYR A 214 -21.13 20.79 4.71
N ASP A 215 -21.42 22.01 4.27
CA ASP A 215 -22.66 22.35 3.58
C ASP A 215 -22.50 22.20 2.07
N TYR A 216 -22.63 20.96 1.60
CA TYR A 216 -22.55 20.59 0.18
C TYR A 216 -23.77 21.03 -0.64
N LYS A 217 -24.80 21.65 -0.03
CA LYS A 217 -25.99 22.14 -0.73
C LYS A 217 -25.86 23.58 -1.25
N GLN A 218 -24.71 24.22 -0.97
CA GLN A 218 -24.37 25.54 -1.52
C GLN A 218 -24.10 25.48 -3.03
N LYS A 219 -24.20 26.63 -3.71
CA LYS A 219 -24.16 26.68 -5.19
C LYS A 219 -22.78 26.92 -5.81
N SER A 220 -21.77 27.34 -5.04
CA SER A 220 -20.51 27.85 -5.61
C SER A 220 -19.29 27.34 -4.87
N ASN A 221 -18.26 26.93 -5.59
CA ASN A 221 -16.98 26.47 -5.04
C ASN A 221 -17.13 25.27 -4.07
N LEU A 222 -17.97 24.31 -4.48
CA LEU A 222 -18.10 23.03 -3.80
C LEU A 222 -16.72 22.32 -3.77
N PHE A 223 -16.42 21.67 -2.65
CA PHE A 223 -15.18 20.93 -2.40
C PHE A 223 -13.90 21.76 -2.57
N ASN A 224 -14.01 23.10 -2.43
CA ASN A 224 -12.93 24.05 -2.71
C ASN A 224 -12.32 23.88 -4.12
N LEU A 225 -13.17 23.47 -5.07
CA LEU A 225 -12.78 23.11 -6.43
C LEU A 225 -12.12 24.26 -7.19
N ASP A 226 -12.46 25.53 -6.92
CA ASP A 226 -11.80 26.68 -7.56
C ASP A 226 -10.30 26.67 -7.30
N SER A 227 -9.90 26.45 -6.04
CA SER A 227 -8.49 26.41 -5.66
C SER A 227 -7.81 25.16 -6.18
N LEU A 228 -8.48 24.00 -6.11
CA LEU A 228 -7.92 22.74 -6.58
C LEU A 228 -7.72 22.76 -8.11
N TYR A 229 -8.76 23.14 -8.86
CA TYR A 229 -8.75 23.14 -10.31
C TYR A 229 -7.69 24.09 -10.90
N ARG A 230 -7.34 25.18 -10.18
CA ARG A 230 -6.21 26.05 -10.55
C ARG A 230 -4.85 25.37 -10.42
N LYS A 231 -4.69 24.47 -9.44
CA LYS A 231 -3.45 23.68 -9.23
C LYS A 231 -3.34 22.48 -10.17
N MET A 232 -4.47 21.94 -10.63
CA MET A 232 -4.48 20.82 -11.55
C MET A 232 -3.76 21.15 -12.86
N PRO A 233 -2.96 20.22 -13.41
CA PRO A 233 -2.31 20.43 -14.69
C PRO A 233 -3.36 20.58 -15.80
N LYS A 234 -3.13 21.46 -16.77
CA LYS A 234 -4.10 21.77 -17.84
C LYS A 234 -4.03 20.75 -18.99
N LYS A 235 -4.12 19.47 -18.63
CA LYS A 235 -4.14 18.34 -19.57
C LYS A 235 -5.44 18.30 -20.36
N SER A 236 -5.43 17.60 -21.49
CA SER A 236 -6.58 17.43 -22.39
C SER A 236 -7.82 16.95 -21.65
N PHE A 237 -7.67 15.99 -20.74
CA PHE A 237 -8.77 15.42 -19.95
C PHE A 237 -9.18 16.26 -18.74
N ILE A 238 -8.49 17.37 -18.44
CA ILE A 238 -8.81 18.25 -17.30
C ILE A 238 -9.39 19.58 -17.77
N LYS A 239 -8.83 20.15 -18.85
CA LYS A 239 -9.17 21.49 -19.34
C LYS A 239 -10.66 21.56 -19.74
N GLY A 240 -11.38 22.56 -19.22
CA GLY A 240 -12.82 22.72 -19.43
C GLY A 240 -13.69 21.85 -18.51
N ARG A 241 -13.17 20.72 -18.03
CA ARG A 241 -13.93 19.68 -17.30
C ARG A 241 -14.23 19.98 -15.82
N LYS A 242 -14.35 21.25 -15.44
CA LYS A 242 -14.47 21.63 -14.01
C LYS A 242 -15.79 21.13 -13.42
N GLN A 243 -16.91 21.29 -14.13
CA GLN A 243 -18.22 20.88 -13.64
C GLN A 243 -18.30 19.35 -13.46
N GLU A 244 -17.65 18.60 -14.35
CA GLU A 244 -17.58 17.15 -14.30
C GLU A 244 -16.80 16.66 -13.08
N PHE A 245 -15.68 17.31 -12.72
CA PHE A 245 -15.01 17.05 -11.44
C PHE A 245 -15.92 17.33 -10.24
N GLU A 246 -16.68 18.43 -10.26
CA GLU A 246 -17.64 18.73 -9.19
C GLU A 246 -18.68 17.61 -9.04
N ILE A 247 -19.17 17.06 -10.15
CA ILE A 247 -20.11 15.96 -10.16
C ILE A 247 -19.49 14.68 -9.59
N LEU A 248 -18.26 14.32 -9.97
CA LEU A 248 -17.56 13.16 -9.40
C LEU A 248 -17.33 13.33 -7.88
N PHE A 249 -16.97 14.53 -7.44
CA PHE A 249 -16.77 14.82 -6.03
C PHE A 249 -18.08 14.75 -5.25
N MET A 250 -19.16 15.31 -5.80
CA MET A 250 -20.48 15.23 -5.20
C MET A 250 -20.98 13.79 -5.09
N TYR A 251 -20.74 12.96 -6.11
CA TYR A 251 -21.07 11.54 -6.08
C TYR A 251 -20.45 10.86 -4.85
N TYR A 252 -19.12 10.94 -4.70
CA TYR A 252 -18.43 10.33 -3.57
C TYR A 252 -18.80 10.96 -2.22
N TRP A 253 -19.07 12.27 -2.18
CA TRP A 253 -19.52 12.91 -0.95
C TRP A 253 -20.87 12.33 -0.48
N ILE A 254 -21.85 12.26 -1.39
CA ILE A 254 -23.18 11.77 -1.04
C ILE A 254 -23.15 10.29 -0.70
N HIS A 255 -22.55 9.45 -1.53
CA HIS A 255 -22.66 8.00 -1.36
C HIS A 255 -21.70 7.42 -0.31
N ASP A 256 -20.56 8.06 -0.05
CA ASP A 256 -19.57 7.52 0.90
C ASP A 256 -19.56 8.24 2.26
N MET A 257 -20.02 9.50 2.34
CA MET A 257 -19.88 10.31 3.56
C MET A 257 -21.22 10.63 4.25
N GLU A 258 -22.27 10.97 3.51
CA GLU A 258 -23.55 11.43 4.08
C GLU A 258 -24.67 10.39 3.98
N GLY A 259 -24.78 9.69 2.84
CA GLY A 259 -25.84 8.72 2.53
C GLY A 259 -27.18 9.34 2.09
N GLU A 260 -27.21 10.59 1.59
CA GLU A 260 -28.44 11.27 1.15
C GLU A 260 -28.76 11.05 -0.35
N ASP A 261 -29.18 9.84 -0.73
CA ASP A 261 -29.46 9.48 -2.14
C ASP A 261 -30.55 10.35 -2.82
N GLU A 262 -31.52 10.88 -2.06
CA GLU A 262 -32.56 11.77 -2.60
C GLU A 262 -31.98 13.08 -3.15
N TYR A 263 -30.98 13.64 -2.46
CA TYR A 263 -30.34 14.89 -2.86
C TYR A 263 -29.50 14.72 -4.13
N TRP A 264 -28.92 13.54 -4.36
CA TRP A 264 -28.14 13.26 -5.57
C TRP A 264 -28.97 13.49 -6.85
N GLN A 265 -30.22 13.02 -6.85
CA GLN A 265 -31.12 13.20 -7.99
C GLN A 265 -31.53 14.66 -8.21
N GLU A 266 -31.71 15.43 -7.13
CA GLU A 266 -31.96 16.87 -7.21
C GLU A 266 -30.74 17.60 -7.79
N TYR A 267 -29.55 17.30 -7.28
CA TYR A 267 -28.29 17.87 -7.74
C TYR A 267 -28.07 17.61 -9.24
N LEU A 268 -28.20 16.36 -9.70
CA LEU A 268 -28.02 16.02 -11.12
C LEU A 268 -28.98 16.79 -12.04
N LYS A 269 -30.25 16.97 -11.63
CA LYS A 269 -31.22 17.76 -12.41
C LYS A 269 -30.81 19.23 -12.56
N ALA A 270 -30.10 19.78 -11.57
CA ALA A 270 -29.62 21.16 -11.61
C ALA A 270 -28.37 21.33 -12.49
N VAL A 271 -27.44 20.38 -12.46
CA VAL A 271 -26.10 20.53 -13.09
C VAL A 271 -25.98 19.92 -14.48
N LEU A 272 -26.64 18.80 -14.78
CA LEU A 272 -26.54 18.15 -16.10
C LEU A 272 -27.02 19.03 -17.27
N PRO A 273 -28.04 19.90 -17.14
CA PRO A 273 -28.41 20.81 -18.22
C PRO A 273 -27.34 21.83 -18.60
N ALA A 274 -26.38 22.11 -17.70
CA ALA A 274 -25.28 23.03 -17.97
C ALA A 274 -24.19 22.37 -18.84
N LEU A 275 -23.95 21.07 -18.66
CA LEU A 275 -23.00 20.31 -19.48
C LEU A 275 -23.40 20.24 -20.96
N LYS A 276 -24.71 20.09 -21.23
CA LYS A 276 -25.23 20.01 -22.60
C LYS A 276 -25.19 21.33 -23.40
N LYS A 277 -24.77 22.43 -22.78
CA LYS A 277 -24.77 23.78 -23.38
C LYS A 277 -23.38 24.28 -23.76
N GLU A 278 -22.32 23.53 -23.45
CA GLU A 278 -20.94 23.78 -23.89
C GLU A 278 -20.60 22.95 -25.14
#